data_AF-A0A3P6PY25-F1
#
_entry.id   AF-A0A3P6PY25-F1
#
_cell.length_a   1.000
_cell.length_b   1.000
_cell.length_c   1.000
_cell.angle_alpha   90.00
_cell.angle_beta   90.00
_cell.angle_gamma   90.00
#
_symmetry.space_group_name_H-M   'P 1'
#
loop_
_entity.id
_entity.type
_entity.pdbx_description
1 polymer ?
#
loop_
_entity_poly.entity_id
_entity_poly.type
_entity_poly.pdbx_seq_one_letter_code
_entity_poly.pdbx_strand_id
1 'polypeptide(L)'
;MVAEELNEMAIDRAPQRKDENAEKNAIEVRNATFAWETNDMSALNSMVTEINLKVPTGRLLAVVGKVGCGKSSLLNALLGEMEKLRGYVGVHGRLAYVPQQPWIRNLTLRENITFGKRFDEKFYNSVVHACALRPDIAILPQGDSTEIGEKGINLSGGQKARVSLARAVYQNYDVY
;
A
#
# COMPACT_ATOMS: atom_id res chain seq x y z
N MET A 1 -3.42 -6.87 -19.29
CA MET A 1 -3.07 -8.31 -19.26
C MET A 1 -2.88 -8.62 -17.79
N VAL A 2 -3.92 -9.15 -17.17
CA VAL A 2 -3.93 -9.54 -15.75
C VAL A 2 -3.01 -10.77 -15.66
N ALA A 3 -2.07 -10.80 -14.73
CA ALA A 3 -1.27 -12.00 -14.48
C ALA A 3 -2.24 -13.17 -14.19
N GLU A 4 -1.95 -14.36 -14.73
CA GLU A 4 -2.74 -15.57 -14.46
C GLU A 4 -2.97 -15.69 -12.94
N GLU A 5 -4.25 -15.82 -12.61
CA GLU A 5 -4.87 -15.09 -11.50
C GLU A 5 -4.44 -15.62 -10.14
N LEU A 6 -3.82 -14.74 -9.33
CA LEU A 6 -3.61 -15.00 -7.90
C LEU A 6 -4.96 -15.35 -7.26
N ASN A 7 -5.00 -16.44 -6.49
CA ASN A 7 -6.23 -16.93 -5.89
C ASN A 7 -6.89 -15.82 -5.04
N GLU A 8 -8.04 -15.31 -5.48
CA GLU A 8 -8.79 -14.24 -4.79
C GLU A 8 -9.20 -14.61 -3.36
N MET A 9 -9.26 -15.92 -3.04
CA MET A 9 -9.55 -16.43 -1.70
C MET A 9 -8.30 -16.64 -0.83
N ALA A 10 -7.10 -16.34 -1.33
CA ALA A 10 -5.86 -16.53 -0.59
C ALA A 10 -5.77 -15.60 0.63
N ILE A 11 -6.42 -14.44 0.57
CA ILE A 11 -6.50 -13.50 1.68
C ILE A 11 -7.97 -13.37 2.09
N ASP A 12 -8.23 -13.64 3.37
CA ASP A 12 -9.53 -13.37 3.96
C ASP A 12 -9.73 -11.86 4.08
N ARG A 13 -10.57 -11.33 3.19
CA ARG A 13 -11.00 -9.90 3.16
C ARG A 13 -12.37 -9.70 3.80
N ALA A 14 -12.95 -10.74 4.41
CA ALA A 14 -14.29 -10.63 4.98
C ALA A 14 -14.34 -9.53 6.06
N PRO A 15 -15.46 -8.80 6.18
CA PRO A 15 -15.63 -7.86 7.28
C PRO A 15 -15.51 -8.61 8.61
N GLN A 16 -14.82 -8.01 9.59
CA GLN A 16 -14.66 -8.61 10.91
C GLN A 16 -16.02 -9.00 11.50
N ARG A 17 -16.09 -10.19 12.09
CA ARG A 17 -17.28 -10.65 12.82
C ARG A 17 -17.62 -9.65 13.93
N LYS A 18 -18.91 -9.35 14.09
CA LYS A 18 -19.45 -8.48 15.15
C LYS A 18 -19.47 -9.20 16.50
N ASP A 19 -18.33 -9.66 16.97
CA ASP A 19 -18.20 -10.08 18.37
C ASP A 19 -17.81 -8.86 19.21
N GLU A 20 -18.72 -8.37 20.04
CA GLU A 20 -18.57 -7.14 20.83
C GLU A 20 -17.42 -7.24 21.86
N ASN A 21 -16.96 -8.45 22.18
CA ASN A 21 -15.89 -8.73 23.16
C ASN A 21 -14.56 -9.17 22.53
N ALA A 22 -14.44 -9.29 21.20
CA ALA A 22 -13.21 -9.72 20.56
C ALA A 22 -12.31 -8.51 20.19
N GLU A 23 -11.01 -8.59 20.52
CA GLU A 23 -10.02 -7.64 19.99
C GLU A 23 -10.02 -7.68 18.46
N LYS A 24 -10.46 -6.57 17.86
CA LYS A 24 -10.51 -6.37 16.42
C LYS A 24 -9.10 -6.21 15.85
N ASN A 25 -8.65 -7.19 15.06
CA ASN A 25 -7.35 -7.17 14.39
C ASN A 25 -7.48 -6.73 12.95
N ALA A 26 -6.81 -5.65 12.56
CA ALA A 26 -6.75 -5.21 11.17
C ALA A 26 -6.02 -6.24 10.29
N ILE A 27 -4.98 -6.88 10.83
CA ILE A 27 -4.19 -7.92 10.15
C ILE A 27 -4.01 -9.11 11.09
N GLU A 28 -4.25 -10.30 10.56
CA GLU A 28 -3.98 -11.57 11.24
C GLU A 28 -3.32 -12.56 10.28
N VAL A 29 -2.15 -13.07 10.66
CA VAL A 29 -1.40 -14.07 9.91
C VAL A 29 -1.03 -15.20 10.86
N ARG A 30 -1.37 -16.44 10.48
CA ARG A 30 -1.11 -17.63 11.30
C ARG A 30 -0.40 -18.70 10.48
N ASN A 31 0.83 -19.01 10.86
CA ASN A 31 1.70 -20.02 10.23
C ASN A 31 1.70 -19.94 8.69
N ALA A 32 1.74 -18.73 8.14
CA ALA A 32 1.61 -18.51 6.71
C ALA A 32 2.97 -18.57 6.00
N THR A 33 2.98 -19.17 4.82
CA THR A 33 4.14 -19.21 3.93
C THR A 33 3.74 -18.72 2.54
N PHE A 34 4.56 -17.85 1.95
CA PHE A 34 4.31 -17.25 0.65
C PHE A 34 5.51 -17.41 -0.29
N ALA A 35 5.24 -17.46 -1.60
CA ALA A 35 6.24 -17.47 -2.66
C ALA A 35 5.85 -16.52 -3.80
N TRP A 36 6.83 -16.03 -4.55
CA TRP A 36 6.60 -15.20 -5.74
C TRP A 36 6.12 -16.03 -6.93
N GLU A 37 6.74 -17.18 -7.18
CA GLU A 37 6.35 -18.14 -8.22
C GLU A 37 6.60 -19.55 -7.71
N THR A 38 5.65 -20.46 -7.90
CA THR A 38 5.75 -21.87 -7.46
C THR A 38 6.35 -22.80 -8.52
N ASN A 39 6.46 -22.33 -9.77
CA ASN A 39 6.93 -23.13 -10.90
C ASN A 39 8.46 -23.18 -11.04
N ASP A 40 9.20 -22.37 -10.29
CA ASP A 40 10.66 -22.39 -10.31
C ASP A 40 11.23 -23.01 -9.02
N MET A 41 12.01 -24.09 -9.16
CA MET A 41 12.71 -24.74 -8.05
C MET A 41 13.75 -23.81 -7.37
N SER A 42 14.12 -22.69 -8.01
CA SER A 42 14.93 -21.63 -7.40
C SER A 42 14.16 -20.75 -6.40
N ALA A 43 12.82 -20.84 -6.39
CA ALA A 43 11.93 -19.99 -5.59
C ALA A 43 12.06 -20.19 -4.07
N LEU A 44 12.74 -21.23 -3.60
CA LEU A 44 13.05 -21.46 -2.18
C LEU A 44 13.72 -20.24 -1.52
N ASN A 45 14.56 -19.51 -2.28
CA ASN A 45 15.25 -18.31 -1.78
C ASN A 45 14.37 -17.05 -1.77
N SER A 46 13.18 -17.12 -2.38
CA SER A 46 12.23 -16.02 -2.55
C SER A 46 10.99 -16.18 -1.66
N MET A 47 11.03 -17.12 -0.71
CA MET A 47 9.91 -17.43 0.19
C MET A 47 9.92 -16.56 1.44
N VAL A 48 8.73 -16.24 1.92
CA VAL A 48 8.50 -15.70 3.26
C VAL A 48 7.80 -16.79 4.05
N THR A 49 8.47 -17.38 5.04
CA THR A 49 8.04 -18.61 5.71
C THR A 49 7.58 -18.37 7.14
N GLU A 50 6.57 -19.15 7.56
CA GLU A 50 6.15 -19.31 8.98
C GLU A 50 5.84 -18.00 9.70
N ILE A 51 5.22 -17.07 8.97
CA ILE A 51 4.84 -15.77 9.52
C ILE A 51 3.67 -15.95 10.49
N ASN A 52 3.84 -15.34 11.66
CA ASN A 52 2.81 -15.17 12.66
C ASN A 52 2.77 -13.69 13.04
N LEU A 53 1.64 -13.04 12.78
CA LEU A 53 1.47 -11.60 12.98
C LEU A 53 0.04 -11.30 13.38
N LYS A 54 -0.15 -10.50 14.42
CA LYS A 54 -1.47 -10.01 14.85
C LYS A 54 -1.36 -8.51 15.10
N VAL A 55 -2.10 -7.72 14.33
CA VAL A 55 -2.08 -6.26 14.42
C VAL A 55 -3.48 -5.77 14.79
N PRO A 56 -3.69 -5.27 16.02
CA PRO A 56 -4.96 -4.65 16.40
C PRO A 56 -5.26 -3.41 15.55
N THR A 57 -6.54 -3.13 15.33
CA THR A 57 -6.97 -1.92 14.63
C THR A 57 -6.47 -0.66 15.36
N GLY A 58 -6.01 0.34 14.61
CA GLY A 58 -5.53 1.62 15.16
C GLY A 58 -4.14 1.57 15.79
N ARG A 59 -3.35 0.54 15.51
CA ARG A 59 -1.97 0.42 15.99
C ARG A 59 -0.97 0.74 14.88
N LEU A 60 0.13 1.39 15.29
CA LEU A 60 1.30 1.60 14.44
C LEU A 60 2.29 0.43 14.64
N LEU A 61 2.59 -0.28 13.55
CA LEU A 61 3.58 -1.35 13.53
C LEU A 61 4.78 -0.93 12.67
N ALA A 62 5.99 -1.24 13.13
CA ALA A 62 7.20 -1.10 12.33
C ALA A 62 7.82 -2.46 12.01
N VAL A 63 8.17 -2.68 10.75
CA VAL A 63 8.88 -3.89 10.29
C VAL A 63 10.33 -3.53 10.02
N VAL A 64 11.26 -4.15 10.75
CA VAL A 64 12.70 -3.86 10.67
C VAL A 64 13.50 -5.12 10.37
N GLY A 65 14.67 -4.97 9.72
CA GLY A 65 15.53 -6.08 9.34
C GLY A 65 16.52 -5.72 8.24
N LYS A 66 17.50 -6.59 7.99
CA LYS A 66 18.58 -6.39 6.99
C LYS A 66 18.03 -6.19 5.57
N VAL A 67 18.85 -5.63 4.68
CA VAL A 67 18.51 -5.58 3.23
C VAL A 67 18.32 -7.01 2.71
N GLY A 68 17.29 -7.22 1.89
CA GLY A 68 16.99 -8.54 1.32
C GLY A 68 16.28 -9.53 2.25
N CYS A 69 15.97 -9.18 3.50
CA CYS A 69 15.32 -10.13 4.44
C CYS A 69 13.80 -10.31 4.23
N GLY A 70 13.24 -9.89 3.09
CA GLY A 70 11.83 -10.12 2.77
C GLY A 70 10.81 -9.13 3.36
N LYS A 71 11.21 -7.92 3.81
CA LYS A 71 10.25 -6.91 4.32
C LYS A 71 9.23 -6.49 3.26
N SER A 72 9.70 -6.16 2.07
CA SER A 72 8.81 -5.79 0.95
C SER A 72 7.98 -7.00 0.51
N SER A 73 8.56 -8.21 0.53
CA SER A 73 7.84 -9.46 0.27
C SER A 73 6.71 -9.69 1.28
N LEU A 74 6.92 -9.42 2.58
CA LEU A 74 5.85 -9.50 3.58
C LEU A 74 4.69 -8.54 3.25
N LEU A 75 4.98 -7.32 2.83
CA LEU A 75 3.93 -6.37 2.42
C LEU A 75 3.18 -6.88 1.19
N ASN A 76 3.90 -7.35 0.16
CA ASN A 76 3.27 -7.91 -1.05
C ASN A 76 2.42 -9.15 -0.75
N ALA A 77 2.84 -10.00 0.19
CA ALA A 77 2.05 -11.12 0.68
C ALA A 77 0.74 -10.68 1.35
N LEU A 78 0.74 -9.57 2.10
CA LEU A 78 -0.48 -8.99 2.69
C LEU A 78 -1.36 -8.25 1.66
N LEU A 79 -0.77 -7.76 0.58
CA LEU A 79 -1.50 -7.20 -0.56
C LEU A 79 -2.20 -8.28 -1.39
N GLY A 80 -1.69 -9.50 -1.36
CA GLY A 80 -2.16 -10.60 -2.19
C GLY A 80 -1.42 -10.71 -3.52
N GLU A 81 -0.25 -10.07 -3.62
CA GLU A 81 0.63 -10.09 -4.80
C GLU A 81 1.59 -11.29 -4.80
N MET A 82 1.57 -12.12 -3.75
CA MET A 82 2.35 -13.36 -3.64
C MET A 82 1.43 -14.55 -3.41
N GLU A 83 1.83 -15.72 -3.90
CA GLU A 83 1.07 -16.95 -3.73
C GLU A 83 1.17 -17.47 -2.28
N LYS A 84 0.02 -17.71 -1.64
CA LYS A 84 -0.06 -18.30 -0.30
C LYS A 84 -0.03 -19.82 -0.38
N LEU A 85 1.09 -20.43 0.01
CA LEU A 85 1.27 -21.88 -0.02
C LEU A 85 0.56 -22.60 1.14
N ARG A 86 0.59 -22.00 2.33
CA ARG A 86 -0.05 -22.54 3.54
C ARG A 86 -0.37 -21.46 4.56
N GLY A 87 -1.14 -21.83 5.58
CA GLY A 87 -1.54 -20.97 6.68
C GLY A 87 -2.72 -20.06 6.36
N TYR A 88 -3.02 -19.16 7.29
CA TYR A 88 -4.12 -18.21 7.23
C TYR A 88 -3.62 -16.77 7.19
N VAL A 89 -4.32 -15.93 6.42
CA VAL A 89 -4.07 -14.51 6.25
C VAL A 89 -5.42 -13.80 6.21
N GLY A 90 -5.64 -12.88 7.13
CA GLY A 90 -6.80 -12.01 7.19
C GLY A 90 -6.35 -10.55 7.17
N VAL A 91 -6.92 -9.77 6.25
CA VAL A 91 -6.72 -8.32 6.18
C VAL A 91 -8.09 -7.68 6.11
N HIS A 92 -8.48 -7.03 7.19
CA HIS A 92 -9.84 -6.55 7.38
C HIS A 92 -9.94 -5.04 7.16
N GLY A 93 -10.76 -4.64 6.21
CA GLY A 93 -10.93 -3.24 5.78
C GLY A 93 -10.24 -2.94 4.45
N ARG A 94 -10.39 -1.70 3.99
CA ARG A 94 -9.75 -1.22 2.76
C ARG A 94 -8.29 -0.91 3.05
N LEU A 95 -7.42 -1.23 2.09
CA LEU A 95 -5.98 -1.10 2.24
C LEU A 95 -5.43 -0.10 1.22
N ALA A 96 -4.63 0.84 1.68
CA ALA A 96 -3.85 1.76 0.85
C ALA A 96 -2.39 1.32 0.87
N TYR A 97 -1.70 1.42 -0.27
CA TYR A 97 -0.31 1.00 -0.40
C TYR A 97 0.55 2.13 -0.95
N VAL A 98 1.72 2.33 -0.35
CA VAL A 98 2.76 3.24 -0.83
C VAL A 98 3.97 2.41 -1.25
N PRO A 99 4.23 2.25 -2.56
CA PRO A 99 5.35 1.44 -3.03
C PRO A 99 6.70 2.11 -2.73
N GLN A 100 7.73 1.27 -2.58
CA GLN A 100 9.12 1.74 -2.41
C GLN A 100 9.59 2.64 -3.57
N GLN A 101 9.15 2.33 -4.80
CA GLN A 101 9.35 3.18 -5.98
C GLN A 101 8.00 3.79 -6.38
N PRO A 102 7.78 5.09 -6.11
CA PRO A 102 6.54 5.77 -6.46
C PRO A 102 6.29 5.79 -7.97
N TRP A 103 5.06 5.45 -8.36
CA TRP A 103 4.57 5.64 -9.72
C TRP A 103 3.61 6.83 -9.81
N ILE A 104 3.85 7.69 -10.79
CA ILE A 104 3.08 8.93 -11.03
C ILE A 104 2.45 8.85 -12.41
N ARG A 105 1.13 9.10 -12.48
CA ARG A 105 0.36 9.11 -13.71
C ARG A 105 0.63 10.40 -14.48
N ASN A 106 0.55 10.32 -15.80
CA ASN A 106 0.57 11.50 -16.68
C ASN A 106 -0.77 12.25 -16.60
N LEU A 107 -0.98 12.95 -15.49
CA LEU A 107 -2.18 13.71 -15.11
C LEU A 107 -1.73 14.91 -14.27
N THR A 108 -2.66 15.79 -13.89
CA THR A 108 -2.34 16.88 -12.96
C THR A 108 -1.86 16.36 -11.60
N LEU A 109 -1.13 17.18 -10.86
CA LEU A 109 -0.71 16.83 -9.50
C LEU A 109 -1.92 16.51 -8.61
N ARG A 110 -3.00 17.30 -8.71
CA ARG A 110 -4.25 17.09 -7.99
C ARG A 110 -4.85 15.72 -8.30
N GLU A 111 -4.96 15.34 -9.58
CA GLU A 111 -5.49 14.04 -9.99
C GLU A 111 -4.61 12.87 -9.54
N ASN A 112 -3.30 13.08 -9.47
CA ASN A 112 -2.38 12.10 -8.90
C ASN A 112 -2.63 11.85 -7.41
N ILE A 113 -3.05 12.87 -6.66
CA ILE A 113 -3.39 12.76 -5.23
C ILE A 113 -4.81 12.21 -5.05
N THR A 114 -5.81 12.72 -5.77
CA THR A 114 -7.21 12.27 -5.62
C THR A 114 -7.41 10.85 -6.14
N PHE A 115 -6.71 10.49 -7.22
CA PHE A 115 -6.63 9.15 -7.79
C PHE A 115 -8.00 8.49 -8.00
N GLY A 116 -8.92 9.24 -8.62
CA GLY A 116 -10.27 8.78 -8.93
C GLY A 116 -11.31 9.02 -7.83
N LYS A 117 -10.91 9.46 -6.64
CA LYS A 117 -11.87 9.95 -5.64
C LYS A 117 -12.40 11.34 -5.99
N ARG A 118 -13.64 11.62 -5.55
CA ARG A 118 -14.24 12.95 -5.60
C ARG A 118 -13.33 13.95 -4.89
N PHE A 119 -13.10 15.09 -5.53
CA PHE A 119 -12.35 16.19 -4.94
C PHE A 119 -13.15 16.87 -3.82
N ASP A 120 -12.61 16.79 -2.61
CA ASP A 120 -12.96 17.56 -1.42
C ASP A 120 -11.80 18.52 -1.13
N GLU A 121 -12.04 19.82 -1.32
CA GLU A 121 -11.03 20.87 -1.16
C GLU A 121 -10.49 20.98 0.27
N LYS A 122 -11.37 20.86 1.29
CA LYS A 122 -10.96 20.99 2.69
C LYS A 122 -10.04 19.84 3.07
N PHE A 123 -10.47 18.62 2.78
CA PHE A 123 -9.67 17.43 3.08
C PHE A 123 -8.38 17.41 2.26
N TYR A 124 -8.44 17.79 0.98
CA TYR A 124 -7.26 17.87 0.12
C TYR A 124 -6.21 18.83 0.67
N ASN A 125 -6.61 20.02 1.10
CA ASN A 125 -5.70 21.00 1.70
C ASN A 125 -5.06 20.49 3.00
N SER A 126 -5.80 19.73 3.81
CA SER A 126 -5.25 19.05 4.99
C SER A 126 -4.21 17.98 4.63
N VAL A 127 -4.49 17.15 3.62
CA VAL A 127 -3.55 16.10 3.15
C VAL A 127 -2.29 16.72 2.56
N VAL A 128 -2.42 17.73 1.71
CA VAL A 128 -1.29 18.46 1.12
C VAL A 128 -0.40 19.10 2.20
N HIS A 129 -1.02 19.66 3.24
CA HIS A 129 -0.29 20.22 4.37
C HIS A 129 0.44 19.14 5.18
N ALA A 130 -0.25 18.07 5.58
CA ALA A 130 0.31 16.98 6.37
C ALA A 130 1.45 16.25 5.65
N CYS A 131 1.37 16.14 4.32
CA CYS A 131 2.41 15.53 3.49
C CYS A 131 3.52 16.51 3.08
N ALA A 132 3.53 17.75 3.60
CA ALA A 132 4.53 18.78 3.30
C ALA A 132 4.69 19.10 1.79
N LEU A 133 3.59 19.07 1.03
CA LEU A 133 3.59 19.31 -0.42
C LEU A 133 3.39 20.79 -0.81
N ARG A 134 3.05 21.68 0.14
CA ARG A 134 2.83 23.10 -0.18
C ARG A 134 4.03 23.78 -0.87
N PRO A 135 5.28 23.59 -0.41
CA PRO A 135 6.44 24.18 -1.09
C PRO A 135 6.62 23.60 -2.50
N ASP A 136 6.35 22.31 -2.67
CA ASP A 136 6.45 21.63 -3.96
C ASP A 136 5.39 22.15 -4.95
N ILE A 137 4.18 22.44 -4.48
CA ILE A 137 3.10 23.02 -5.29
C ILE A 137 3.40 24.46 -5.67
N ALA A 138 3.96 25.25 -4.75
CA ALA A 138 4.21 26.68 -4.96
C ALA A 138 5.22 26.98 -6.08
N ILE A 139 6.13 26.05 -6.37
CA ILE A 139 7.12 26.20 -7.46
C ILE A 139 6.60 25.72 -8.82
N LEU A 140 5.43 25.06 -8.87
CA LEU A 140 4.86 24.57 -10.12
C LEU A 140 4.12 25.71 -10.85
N PRO A 141 4.24 25.80 -12.18
CA PRO A 141 3.71 26.93 -12.96
C PRO A 141 2.20 27.13 -12.85
N GLN A 142 1.43 26.05 -12.64
CA GLN A 142 -0.02 26.08 -12.47
C GLN A 142 -0.45 25.52 -11.11
N GLY A 143 0.45 25.56 -10.12
CA GLY A 143 0.20 24.96 -8.82
C GLY A 143 -0.14 23.48 -8.93
N ASP A 144 -1.22 23.05 -8.27
CA ASP A 144 -1.65 21.65 -8.26
C ASP A 144 -2.41 21.20 -9.52
N SER A 145 -2.78 22.14 -10.39
CA SER A 145 -3.31 21.86 -11.73
C SER A 145 -2.19 21.57 -12.75
N THR A 146 -0.92 21.67 -12.35
CA THR A 146 0.21 21.39 -13.25
C THR A 146 0.22 19.93 -13.69
N GLU A 147 0.29 19.70 -15.00
CA GLU A 147 0.47 18.37 -15.56
C GLU A 147 1.84 17.80 -15.20
N ILE A 148 1.82 16.59 -14.65
CA ILE A 148 3.04 15.87 -14.28
C ILE A 148 3.34 14.88 -15.40
N GLY A 149 4.39 15.18 -16.19
CA GLY A 149 4.77 14.40 -17.37
C GLY A 149 5.08 12.92 -17.07
N GLU A 150 5.31 12.12 -18.13
CA GLU A 150 5.47 10.67 -18.03
C GLU A 150 6.49 10.25 -16.95
N LYS A 151 6.11 9.28 -16.10
CA LYS A 151 6.87 8.83 -14.92
C LYS A 151 7.24 9.94 -13.92
N GLY A 152 6.57 11.08 -13.98
CA GLY A 152 6.82 12.25 -13.15
C GLY A 152 8.19 12.88 -13.35
N ILE A 153 8.68 12.97 -14.59
CA ILE A 153 9.99 13.58 -14.90
C ILE A 153 10.19 14.98 -14.29
N ASN A 154 9.09 15.71 -14.08
CA ASN A 154 9.08 17.05 -13.48
C ASN A 154 9.28 17.06 -11.95
N LEU A 155 9.34 15.90 -11.30
CA LEU A 155 9.44 15.77 -9.85
C LEU A 155 10.75 15.08 -9.44
N SER A 156 11.37 15.57 -8.37
CA SER A 156 12.44 14.86 -7.67
C SER A 156 11.93 13.56 -7.01
N GLY A 157 12.84 12.63 -6.66
CA GLY A 157 12.45 11.39 -5.98
C GLY A 157 11.67 11.61 -4.68
N GLY A 158 12.09 12.60 -3.87
CA GLY A 158 11.40 12.95 -2.62
C GLY A 158 9.99 13.52 -2.85
N GLN A 159 9.81 14.32 -3.91
CA GLN A 159 8.49 14.82 -4.30
C GLN A 159 7.57 13.69 -4.75
N LYS A 160 8.07 12.76 -5.58
CA LYS A 160 7.29 11.58 -5.98
C LYS A 160 6.85 10.75 -4.78
N ALA A 161 7.73 10.57 -3.79
CA ALA A 161 7.41 9.86 -2.55
C ALA A 161 6.30 10.58 -1.76
N ARG A 162 6.40 11.91 -1.57
CA ARG A 162 5.36 12.70 -0.89
C ARG A 162 4.02 12.69 -1.63
N VAL A 163 4.03 12.75 -2.96
CA VAL A 163 2.80 12.65 -3.77
C VAL A 163 2.17 11.27 -3.64
N SER A 164 2.96 10.19 -3.66
CA SER A 164 2.44 8.83 -3.45
C SER A 164 1.91 8.61 -2.04
N LEU A 165 2.54 9.21 -1.03
CA LEU A 165 2.02 9.19 0.34
C LEU A 165 0.70 9.97 0.44
N ALA A 166 0.65 11.18 -0.11
CA ALA A 166 -0.57 11.99 -0.15
C ALA A 166 -1.72 11.26 -0.86
N ARG A 167 -1.43 10.56 -1.95
CA ARG A 167 -2.39 9.69 -2.65
C ARG A 167 -2.97 8.65 -1.72
N ALA A 168 -2.13 7.89 -1.01
CA ALA A 168 -2.60 6.89 -0.06
C ALA A 168 -3.46 7.52 1.04
N VAL A 169 -2.97 8.60 1.67
CA VAL A 169 -3.69 9.30 2.75
C VAL A 169 -5.06 9.79 2.28
N TYR A 170 -5.16 10.34 1.06
CA TYR A 170 -6.43 10.81 0.49
C TYR A 170 -7.46 9.70 0.28
N GLN A 171 -7.01 8.43 0.15
CA GLN A 171 -7.93 7.30 0.07
C GLN A 171 -8.69 7.04 1.37
N ASN A 172 -8.27 7.59 2.52
CA ASN A 172 -8.98 7.46 3.80
C ASN A 172 -9.48 6.02 4.05
N TYR A 173 -8.54 5.09 4.02
CA TYR A 173 -8.73 3.64 4.14
C TYR A 173 -8.42 3.17 5.55
N ASP A 174 -8.64 1.89 5.82
CA ASP A 174 -8.60 1.32 7.16
C ASP A 174 -7.18 0.83 7.53
N VAL A 175 -6.40 0.42 6.53
CA VAL A 175 -5.02 -0.07 6.63
C VAL A 175 -4.12 0.66 5.63
N TYR A 176 -2.89 1.00 6.04
CA TYR A 176 -1.89 1.75 5.28
C TYR A 176 -0.53 1.05 5.28
#